data_AF-A0A957ZVS3-F1
#
_entry.id   AF-A0A957ZVS3-F1
#
_cell.length_a   1.000
_cell.length_b   1.000
_cell.length_c   1.000
_cell.angle_alpha   90.00
_cell.angle_beta   90.00
_cell.angle_gamma   90.00
#
_symmetry.space_group_name_H-M   'P 1'
#
loop_
_entity.id
_entity.type
_entity.pdbx_description
1 polymer ?
#
loop_
_entity_poly.entity_id
_entity_poly.type
_entity_poly.pdbx_seq_one_letter_code
_entity_poly.pdbx_strand_id
1 'polypeptide(L)'
;AWVLAAFAILFGTRHLDLTEHHEGLVAAIAFESIVKLVAFLAVGIFVTYGMYDGFGDIFGRAAADPDLRRLLVMGDGVDGSTYASWAWLTMLSMLAILFLPRQFQMQVVENTDERHLGKAIWLFPLYLLLMNIFVLPIAFGGLLYFPRGTVNADAFVLTLPLVQGQSAMALVAFIGGVSAATSMVIVTTVALSTMVSNDLVMPLLLNFPPLRLNQRADLSGLLLAIRRIAIVAIVMLAYAYERATGETTSLVSIGLISFAAVAQFAPAILGGIYWRDATRTGAAVGLVAGFVLWAYTLALPSLTSPGRIIESLVNHGAFGLAQLRPYALLGVTG
;
A
#
# COMPACT_ATOMS: atom_id res chain seq x y z
N ALA A 1 11.07 11.67 8.47
CA ALA A 1 11.87 10.43 8.57
C ALA A 1 12.43 10.20 9.98
N TRP A 2 13.32 11.06 10.49
CA TRP A 2 14.01 10.81 11.77
C TRP A 2 13.10 10.66 13.00
N VAL A 3 12.09 11.51 13.15
CA VAL A 3 11.11 11.39 14.26
C VAL A 3 10.36 10.05 14.19
N LEU A 4 9.90 9.65 13.00
CA LEU A 4 9.22 8.36 12.79
C LEU A 4 10.14 7.17 13.08
N ALA A 5 11.41 7.23 12.65
CA ALA A 5 12.39 6.18 12.95
C ALA A 5 12.65 6.07 14.46
N ALA A 6 12.80 7.21 15.16
CA ALA A 6 12.97 7.22 16.61
C ALA A 6 11.76 6.63 17.34
N PHE A 7 10.54 7.01 16.94
CA PHE A 7 9.29 6.43 17.46
C PHE A 7 9.22 4.92 17.19
N ALA A 8 9.48 4.47 15.96
CA ALA A 8 9.46 3.05 15.62
C ALA A 8 10.50 2.24 16.42
N ILE A 9 11.69 2.80 16.68
CA ILE A 9 12.70 2.16 17.55
C ILE A 9 12.21 2.06 18.99
N LEU A 10 11.67 3.16 19.55
CA LEU A 10 11.20 3.25 20.93
C LEU A 10 10.06 2.25 21.22
N PHE A 11 9.13 2.09 20.28
CA PHE A 11 7.97 1.21 20.46
C PHE A 11 8.20 -0.21 19.94
N GLY A 12 8.95 -0.38 18.85
CA GLY A 12 9.11 -1.69 18.17
C GLY A 12 10.28 -2.56 18.63
N THR A 13 11.22 -2.02 19.42
CA THR A 13 12.41 -2.77 19.88
C THR A 13 12.48 -2.94 21.40
N ARG A 14 11.40 -2.59 22.12
CA ARG A 14 11.37 -2.58 23.58
C ARG A 14 11.01 -3.94 24.21
N HIS A 15 10.36 -4.83 23.46
CA HIS A 15 10.05 -6.20 23.92
C HIS A 15 10.80 -7.19 23.02
N LEU A 16 11.70 -7.95 23.62
CA LEU A 16 12.51 -9.00 22.97
C LEU A 16 11.75 -10.34 22.89
N ASP A 17 10.63 -10.47 23.61
CA ASP A 17 9.90 -11.73 23.71
C ASP A 17 9.05 -11.97 22.47
N LEU A 18 9.53 -12.92 21.67
CA LEU A 18 8.89 -13.47 20.48
C LEU A 18 7.72 -14.41 20.80
N THR A 19 7.31 -14.51 22.08
CA THR A 19 6.32 -15.47 22.58
C THR A 19 5.10 -14.81 23.21
N GLU A 20 5.15 -13.50 23.51
CA GLU A 20 3.97 -12.74 23.87
C GLU A 20 3.29 -12.27 22.58
N HIS A 21 2.12 -12.83 22.29
CA HIS A 21 1.27 -12.35 21.21
C HIS A 21 0.95 -10.88 21.47
N HIS A 22 1.01 -10.03 20.45
CA HIS A 22 0.80 -8.60 20.63
C HIS A 22 -0.71 -8.29 20.69
N GLU A 23 -1.46 -8.92 21.59
CA GLU A 23 -2.91 -8.72 21.72
C GLU A 23 -3.27 -7.23 21.92
N GLY A 24 -2.43 -6.51 22.68
CA GLY A 24 -2.56 -5.06 22.85
C GLY A 24 -2.35 -4.26 21.57
N LEU A 25 -1.46 -4.71 20.67
CA LEU A 25 -1.24 -4.09 19.36
C LEU A 25 -2.44 -4.33 18.44
N VAL A 26 -2.95 -5.56 18.41
CA VAL A 26 -4.13 -5.93 17.61
C VAL A 26 -5.36 -5.15 18.08
N ALA A 27 -5.59 -5.05 19.39
CA ALA A 27 -6.68 -4.27 19.97
C ALA A 27 -6.57 -2.77 19.65
N ALA A 28 -5.35 -2.21 19.73
CA ALA A 28 -5.11 -0.81 19.36
C ALA A 28 -5.42 -0.55 17.88
N ILE A 29 -4.96 -1.42 16.97
CA ILE A 29 -5.25 -1.32 15.53
C ILE A 29 -6.75 -1.42 15.27
N ALA A 30 -7.46 -2.31 15.96
CA ALA A 30 -8.91 -2.47 15.82
C ALA A 30 -9.67 -1.21 16.27
N PHE A 31 -9.35 -0.69 17.45
CA PHE A 31 -9.95 0.55 17.96
C PHE A 31 -9.68 1.73 17.01
N GLU A 32 -8.43 1.88 16.56
CA GLU A 32 -8.04 2.93 15.64
C GLU A 32 -8.79 2.83 14.30
N SER A 33 -9.04 1.61 13.81
CA SER A 33 -9.80 1.38 12.58
C SER A 33 -11.27 1.81 12.71
N ILE A 34 -11.88 1.60 13.88
CA ILE A 34 -13.24 2.10 14.17
C ILE A 34 -13.26 3.63 14.18
N VAL A 35 -12.30 4.27 14.85
CA VAL A 35 -12.20 5.73 14.90
C VAL A 35 -12.02 6.31 13.49
N LYS A 36 -11.18 5.71 12.66
CA LYS A 36 -11.00 6.12 11.25
C LYS A 36 -12.28 6.00 10.45
N LEU A 37 -12.98 4.87 10.60
CA LEU A 37 -14.23 4.65 9.90
C LEU A 37 -15.27 5.70 10.30
N VAL A 38 -15.46 5.94 11.59
CA VAL A 38 -16.40 6.97 12.08
C VAL A 38 -16.02 8.36 11.58
N ALA A 39 -14.73 8.72 11.64
CA ALA A 39 -14.25 10.01 11.13
C ALA A 39 -14.51 10.16 9.62
N PHE A 40 -14.20 9.13 8.84
CA PHE A 40 -14.41 9.13 7.39
C PHE A 40 -15.90 9.20 7.03
N LEU A 41 -16.75 8.42 7.71
CA LEU A 41 -18.20 8.46 7.53
C LEU A 41 -18.78 9.84 7.90
N ALA A 42 -18.32 10.45 8.99
CA ALA A 42 -18.78 11.78 9.40
C ALA A 42 -18.46 12.83 8.34
N VAL A 43 -17.24 12.82 7.79
CA VAL A 43 -16.84 13.70 6.68
C VAL A 43 -17.65 13.40 5.43
N GLY A 44 -17.84 12.12 5.09
CA GLY A 44 -18.63 11.68 3.94
C GLY A 44 -20.08 12.15 3.99
N ILE A 45 -20.72 12.02 5.16
CA ILE A 45 -22.08 12.52 5.41
C ILE A 45 -22.10 14.04 5.31
N PHE A 46 -21.12 14.73 5.91
CA PHE A 46 -21.03 16.19 5.83
C PHE A 46 -20.90 16.67 4.37
N VAL A 47 -20.02 16.06 3.57
CA VAL A 47 -19.91 16.42 2.15
C VAL A 47 -21.23 16.11 1.46
N THR A 48 -21.78 14.91 1.64
CA THR A 48 -22.93 14.44 0.88
C THR A 48 -24.23 15.20 1.17
N TYR A 49 -24.49 15.55 2.43
CA TYR A 49 -25.74 16.16 2.88
C TYR A 49 -25.60 17.58 3.44
N GLY A 50 -24.40 17.97 3.86
CA GLY A 50 -24.13 19.31 4.40
C GLY A 50 -23.66 20.29 3.33
N MET A 51 -22.87 19.82 2.37
CA MET A 51 -22.37 20.64 1.26
C MET A 51 -23.19 20.46 -0.03
N TYR A 52 -23.85 19.31 -0.18
CA TYR A 52 -24.72 18.97 -1.29
C TYR A 52 -26.06 18.44 -0.76
N ASP A 53 -27.08 18.37 -1.61
CA ASP A 53 -28.43 17.93 -1.22
C ASP A 53 -28.61 16.40 -1.34
N GLY A 54 -27.59 15.64 -0.93
CA GLY A 54 -27.58 14.17 -0.95
C GLY A 54 -26.90 13.55 -2.18
N PHE A 55 -26.93 12.22 -2.25
CA PHE A 55 -26.34 11.45 -3.35
C PHE A 55 -26.90 11.85 -4.72
N GLY A 56 -28.22 12.08 -4.83
CA GLY A 56 -28.85 12.46 -6.09
C GLY A 56 -28.31 13.77 -6.67
N ASP A 57 -28.05 14.76 -5.82
CA ASP A 57 -27.54 16.07 -6.23
C ASP A 57 -26.09 15.97 -6.71
N ILE A 58 -25.19 15.36 -5.92
CA ILE A 58 -23.77 15.20 -6.31
C ILE A 58 -23.65 14.45 -7.63
N PHE A 59 -24.30 13.30 -7.74
CA PHE A 59 -24.21 12.47 -8.94
C PHE A 59 -24.93 13.12 -10.13
N GLY A 60 -26.01 13.86 -9.90
CA GLY A 60 -26.68 14.65 -10.92
C GLY A 60 -25.79 15.75 -11.49
N ARG A 61 -25.10 16.51 -10.62
CA ARG A 61 -24.12 17.53 -11.03
C ARG A 61 -22.92 16.91 -11.74
N ALA A 62 -22.40 15.78 -11.24
CA ALA A 62 -21.31 15.05 -11.89
C ALA A 62 -21.72 14.52 -13.28
N ALA A 63 -22.96 14.05 -13.45
CA ALA A 63 -23.46 13.61 -14.75
C ALA A 63 -23.67 14.76 -15.75
N ALA A 64 -23.82 16.00 -15.27
CA ALA A 64 -23.95 17.19 -16.10
C ALA A 64 -22.59 17.71 -16.62
N ASP A 65 -21.49 17.44 -15.90
CA ASP A 65 -20.13 17.72 -16.39
C ASP A 65 -19.70 16.61 -17.37
N PRO A 66 -19.40 16.93 -18.65
CA PRO A 66 -18.98 15.94 -19.65
C PRO A 66 -17.77 15.08 -19.25
N ASP A 67 -16.82 15.63 -18.48
CA ASP A 67 -15.60 14.91 -18.09
C ASP A 67 -15.87 13.98 -16.92
N LEU A 68 -16.70 14.38 -15.96
CA LEU A 68 -17.10 13.53 -14.83
C LEU A 68 -18.10 12.46 -15.26
N ARG A 69 -18.96 12.77 -16.23
CA ARG A 69 -19.89 11.80 -16.80
C ARG A 69 -19.18 10.59 -17.40
N ARG A 70 -18.00 10.78 -18.00
CA ARG A 70 -17.18 9.66 -18.52
C ARG A 70 -16.68 8.74 -17.41
N LEU A 71 -16.49 9.24 -16.19
CA LEU A 71 -16.09 8.42 -15.04
C LEU A 71 -17.24 7.57 -14.47
N LEU A 72 -18.50 7.93 -14.78
CA LEU A 72 -19.68 7.19 -14.34
C LEU A 72 -19.99 5.96 -15.21
N VAL A 73 -19.37 5.85 -16.39
CA VAL A 73 -19.65 4.79 -17.37
C VAL A 73 -18.38 3.98 -17.62
N MET A 74 -18.49 2.65 -17.59
CA MET A 74 -17.40 1.77 -18.02
C MET A 74 -17.26 1.80 -19.54
N GLY A 75 -16.07 2.14 -20.05
CA GLY A 75 -15.72 2.01 -21.48
C GLY A 75 -15.18 3.28 -22.16
N ASP A 76 -15.59 4.48 -21.71
CA ASP A 76 -15.24 5.78 -22.34
C ASP A 76 -14.29 6.65 -21.47
N GLY A 77 -13.65 6.05 -20.46
CA GLY A 77 -12.71 6.73 -19.58
C GLY A 77 -11.41 7.17 -20.28
N VAL A 78 -10.78 8.22 -19.74
CA VAL A 78 -9.58 8.90 -20.30
C VAL A 78 -8.39 7.94 -20.58
N ASP A 79 -8.32 6.80 -19.89
CA ASP A 79 -7.23 5.82 -19.99
C ASP A 79 -7.64 4.48 -20.66
N GLY A 80 -8.79 4.40 -21.34
CA GLY A 80 -9.24 3.15 -21.96
C GLY A 80 -9.60 2.05 -20.95
N SER A 81 -10.13 2.44 -19.78
CA SER A 81 -10.54 1.55 -18.69
C SER A 81 -11.57 0.51 -19.16
N THR A 82 -11.04 -0.61 -19.63
CA THR A 82 -11.79 -1.72 -20.22
C THR A 82 -12.21 -2.68 -19.10
N TYR A 83 -13.19 -3.54 -19.37
CA TYR A 83 -13.50 -4.68 -18.51
C TYR A 83 -12.25 -5.50 -18.12
N ALA A 84 -11.25 -5.56 -19.02
CA ALA A 84 -9.97 -6.18 -18.76
C ALA A 84 -9.18 -5.49 -17.64
N SER A 85 -9.07 -4.15 -17.65
CA SER A 85 -8.38 -3.39 -16.62
C SER A 85 -9.06 -3.57 -15.26
N TRP A 86 -10.40 -3.55 -15.23
CA TRP A 86 -11.16 -3.80 -14.01
C TRP A 86 -10.97 -5.23 -13.46
N ALA A 87 -10.97 -6.22 -14.34
CA ALA A 87 -10.69 -7.61 -13.98
C ALA A 87 -9.26 -7.76 -13.41
N TRP A 88 -8.27 -7.11 -14.02
CA TRP A 88 -6.89 -7.13 -13.54
C TRP A 88 -6.73 -6.43 -12.20
N LEU A 89 -7.34 -5.26 -12.01
CA LEU A 89 -7.35 -4.55 -10.72
C LEU A 89 -7.99 -5.38 -9.61
N THR A 90 -9.09 -6.07 -9.92
CA THR A 90 -9.77 -6.96 -8.97
C THR A 90 -8.87 -8.15 -8.61
N MET A 91 -8.24 -8.79 -9.60
CA MET A 91 -7.33 -9.90 -9.36
C MET A 91 -6.10 -9.47 -8.57
N LEU A 92 -5.45 -8.35 -8.94
CA LEU A 92 -4.32 -7.80 -8.18
C LEU A 92 -4.70 -7.46 -6.75
N SER A 93 -5.87 -6.87 -6.53
CA SER A 93 -6.36 -6.53 -5.18
C SER A 93 -6.61 -7.79 -4.34
N MET A 94 -7.19 -8.84 -4.94
CA MET A 94 -7.37 -10.14 -4.29
C MET A 94 -6.02 -10.76 -3.88
N LEU A 95 -5.05 -10.80 -4.79
CA LEU A 95 -3.71 -11.34 -4.51
C LEU A 95 -2.99 -10.50 -3.45
N ALA A 96 -3.12 -9.18 -3.49
CA ALA A 96 -2.53 -8.29 -2.49
C ALA A 96 -3.10 -8.59 -1.09
N ILE A 97 -4.42 -8.72 -0.94
CA ILE A 97 -5.05 -9.04 0.35
C ILE A 97 -4.52 -10.36 0.93
N LEU A 98 -4.30 -11.38 0.08
CA LEU A 98 -3.86 -12.69 0.51
C LEU A 98 -2.35 -12.77 0.80
N PHE A 99 -1.52 -12.14 -0.04
CA PHE A 99 -0.07 -12.33 -0.03
C PHE A 99 0.73 -11.16 0.56
N LEU A 100 0.08 -10.05 0.94
CA LEU A 100 0.75 -8.97 1.66
C LEU A 100 1.33 -9.52 2.99
N PRO A 101 2.63 -9.34 3.27
CA PRO A 101 3.26 -9.91 4.47
C PRO A 101 2.57 -9.49 5.77
N ARG A 102 2.09 -8.25 5.84
CA ARG A 102 1.31 -7.74 6.97
C ARG A 102 -0.05 -8.44 7.12
N GLN A 103 -0.71 -8.78 6.01
CA GLN A 103 -1.98 -9.51 6.05
C GLN A 103 -1.75 -10.93 6.55
N PHE A 104 -0.70 -11.59 6.07
CA PHE A 104 -0.28 -12.89 6.57
C PHE A 104 0.05 -12.85 8.07
N GLN A 105 0.81 -11.85 8.53
CA GLN A 105 1.14 -11.71 9.94
C GLN A 105 -0.12 -11.52 10.80
N MET A 106 -1.07 -10.69 10.40
CA MET A 106 -2.32 -10.50 11.15
C MET A 106 -3.25 -11.71 11.11
N GLN A 107 -3.34 -12.40 9.97
CA GLN A 107 -4.29 -13.50 9.77
C GLN A 107 -3.77 -14.84 10.32
N VAL A 108 -2.46 -15.04 10.35
CA VAL A 108 -1.84 -16.33 10.70
C VAL A 108 -0.99 -16.25 11.96
N VAL A 109 -0.12 -15.25 12.08
CA VAL A 109 0.86 -15.18 13.18
C VAL A 109 0.24 -14.62 14.45
N GLU A 110 -0.53 -13.54 14.34
CA GLU A 110 -1.17 -12.87 15.49
C GLU A 110 -2.59 -13.40 15.78
N ASN A 111 -3.12 -14.30 14.93
CA ASN A 111 -4.46 -14.83 15.11
C ASN A 111 -4.45 -16.00 16.12
N THR A 112 -5.16 -15.82 17.24
CA THR A 112 -5.22 -16.81 18.32
C THR A 112 -6.31 -17.87 18.15
N ASP A 113 -7.33 -17.61 17.31
CA ASP A 113 -8.45 -18.52 17.09
C ASP A 113 -8.88 -18.49 15.62
N GLU A 114 -8.91 -19.65 14.96
CA GLU A 114 -9.35 -19.79 13.56
C GLU A 114 -10.78 -19.28 13.34
N ARG A 115 -11.64 -19.30 14.37
CA ARG A 115 -13.01 -18.76 14.31
C ARG A 115 -13.03 -17.25 14.06
N HIS A 116 -11.97 -16.52 14.40
CA HIS A 116 -11.85 -15.10 14.06
C HIS A 116 -11.80 -14.88 12.55
N LEU A 117 -11.20 -15.80 11.79
CA LEU A 117 -11.15 -15.72 10.33
C LEU A 117 -12.56 -15.78 9.73
N GLY A 118 -13.43 -16.64 10.25
CA GLY A 118 -14.83 -16.73 9.83
C GLY A 118 -15.61 -15.42 10.00
N LYS A 119 -15.35 -14.68 11.08
CA LYS A 119 -15.92 -13.34 11.29
C LYS A 119 -15.28 -12.30 10.36
N ALA A 120 -13.96 -12.34 10.21
CA ALA A 120 -13.21 -11.39 9.40
C ALA A 120 -13.64 -11.42 7.93
N ILE A 121 -14.00 -12.59 7.38
CA ILE A 121 -14.53 -12.74 6.02
C ILE A 121 -15.74 -11.85 5.76
N TRP A 122 -16.56 -11.53 6.77
CA TRP A 122 -17.71 -10.63 6.63
C TRP A 122 -17.45 -9.21 7.10
N LEU A 123 -16.76 -9.04 8.24
CA LEU A 123 -16.48 -7.71 8.78
C LEU A 123 -15.54 -6.90 7.87
N PHE A 124 -14.57 -7.55 7.22
CA PHE A 124 -13.62 -6.86 6.35
C PHE A 124 -14.27 -6.28 5.09
N PRO A 125 -15.06 -7.05 4.30
CA PRO A 125 -15.83 -6.46 3.21
C PRO A 125 -16.85 -5.42 3.67
N LEU A 126 -17.50 -5.61 4.82
CA LEU A 126 -18.42 -4.62 5.37
C LEU A 126 -17.71 -3.30 5.68
N TYR A 127 -16.54 -3.36 6.31
CA TYR A 127 -15.70 -2.20 6.56
C TYR A 127 -15.33 -1.46 5.26
N LEU A 128 -14.89 -2.21 4.25
CA LEU A 128 -14.56 -1.63 2.94
C LEU A 128 -15.79 -1.03 2.26
N LEU A 129 -16.95 -1.68 2.33
CA LEU A 129 -18.20 -1.17 1.77
C LEU A 129 -18.58 0.17 2.41
N LEU A 130 -18.56 0.23 3.75
CA LEU A 130 -18.89 1.46 4.48
C LEU A 130 -17.96 2.62 4.11
N MET A 131 -16.65 2.37 3.97
CA MET A 131 -15.72 3.38 3.46
C MET A 131 -16.08 3.78 2.01
N ASN A 132 -16.29 2.81 1.11
CA ASN A 132 -16.51 3.08 -0.31
C ASN A 132 -17.81 3.83 -0.62
N ILE A 133 -18.84 3.72 0.22
CA ILE A 133 -20.10 4.49 0.05
C ILE A 133 -19.83 5.99 -0.08
N PHE A 134 -18.89 6.53 0.69
CA PHE A 134 -18.60 7.96 0.70
C PHE A 134 -17.34 8.37 -0.08
N VAL A 135 -16.52 7.42 -0.53
CA VAL A 135 -15.36 7.72 -1.38
C VAL A 135 -15.78 8.44 -2.66
N LEU A 136 -16.79 7.93 -3.37
CA LEU A 136 -17.27 8.54 -4.62
C LEU A 136 -17.90 9.93 -4.41
N PRO A 137 -18.83 10.14 -3.46
CA PRO A 137 -19.33 11.47 -3.14
C PRO A 137 -18.24 12.48 -2.79
N ILE A 138 -17.23 12.10 -1.99
CA ILE A 138 -16.13 12.98 -1.62
C ILE A 138 -15.29 13.33 -2.87
N ALA A 139 -15.00 12.35 -3.71
CA ALA A 139 -14.24 12.55 -4.94
C ALA A 139 -14.98 13.49 -5.91
N PHE A 140 -16.26 13.23 -6.20
CA PHE A 140 -17.06 14.10 -7.07
C PHE A 140 -17.29 15.47 -6.46
N GLY A 141 -17.54 15.56 -5.14
CA GLY A 141 -17.68 16.83 -4.44
C GLY A 141 -16.41 17.68 -4.55
N GLY A 142 -15.23 17.06 -4.40
CA GLY A 142 -13.94 17.72 -4.61
C GLY A 142 -13.77 18.22 -6.04
N LEU A 143 -14.02 17.37 -7.03
CA LEU A 143 -13.87 17.71 -8.45
C LEU A 143 -14.88 18.76 -8.94
N LEU A 144 -16.07 18.81 -8.35
CA LEU A 144 -17.10 19.80 -8.67
C LEU A 144 -16.84 21.15 -7.99
N TYR A 145 -16.24 21.14 -6.78
CA TYR A 145 -16.00 22.36 -6.02
C TYR A 145 -14.69 23.06 -6.39
N PHE A 146 -13.61 22.29 -6.53
CA PHE A 146 -12.29 22.85 -6.81
C PHE A 146 -12.05 22.97 -8.31
N PRO A 147 -11.46 24.08 -8.79
CA PRO A 147 -10.97 24.14 -10.15
C PRO A 147 -9.95 23.02 -10.41
N ARG A 148 -10.01 22.41 -11.59
CA ARG A 148 -9.24 21.20 -11.91
C ARG A 148 -7.73 21.42 -11.71
N GLY A 149 -7.09 20.46 -11.05
CA GLY A 149 -5.64 20.48 -10.82
C GLY A 149 -5.14 21.46 -9.75
N THR A 150 -6.02 22.20 -9.08
CA THR A 150 -5.61 23.14 -8.02
C THR A 150 -5.35 22.48 -6.68
N VAL A 151 -6.05 21.39 -6.39
CA VAL A 151 -5.97 20.66 -5.13
C VAL A 151 -5.80 19.18 -5.43
N ASN A 152 -4.88 18.52 -4.72
CA ASN A 152 -4.69 17.08 -4.82
C ASN A 152 -5.96 16.34 -4.35
N ALA A 153 -6.48 15.44 -5.19
CA ALA A 153 -7.68 14.66 -4.91
C ALA A 153 -7.54 13.78 -3.66
N ASP A 154 -6.33 13.32 -3.35
CA ASP A 154 -6.03 12.53 -2.14
C ASP A 154 -6.27 13.35 -0.86
N ALA A 155 -6.35 14.69 -0.96
CA ALA A 155 -6.59 15.59 0.16
C ALA A 155 -8.06 16.07 0.29
N PHE A 156 -8.98 15.69 -0.61
CA PHE A 156 -10.36 16.20 -0.61
C PHE A 156 -11.13 15.94 0.69
N VAL A 157 -10.87 14.81 1.35
CA VAL A 157 -11.45 14.48 2.66
C VAL A 157 -11.12 15.56 3.71
N LEU A 158 -9.96 16.20 3.60
CA LEU A 158 -9.52 17.28 4.50
C LEU A 158 -9.90 18.67 3.97
N THR A 159 -9.73 18.92 2.67
CA THR A 159 -9.88 20.26 2.10
C THR A 159 -11.33 20.69 1.97
N LEU A 160 -12.28 19.78 1.69
CA LEU A 160 -13.70 20.12 1.55
C LEU A 160 -14.31 20.70 2.84
N PRO A 161 -14.13 20.09 4.04
CA PRO A 161 -14.58 20.73 5.27
C PRO A 161 -13.87 22.06 5.57
N LEU A 162 -12.59 22.16 5.23
CA LEU A 162 -11.78 23.35 5.51
C LEU A 162 -12.27 24.57 4.72
N VAL A 163 -12.58 24.41 3.44
CA VAL A 163 -13.09 25.51 2.59
C VAL A 163 -14.51 25.92 2.93
N GLN A 164 -15.30 25.00 3.49
CA GLN A 164 -16.64 25.29 4.02
C GLN A 164 -16.61 25.91 5.43
N GLY A 165 -15.43 26.24 5.97
CA GLY A 165 -15.26 26.82 7.30
C GLY A 165 -15.54 25.86 8.46
N GLN A 166 -15.67 24.56 8.20
CA GLN A 166 -15.98 23.54 9.19
C GLN A 166 -14.69 22.99 9.83
N SER A 167 -14.00 23.83 10.61
CA SER A 167 -12.71 23.52 11.22
C SER A 167 -12.75 22.29 12.14
N ALA A 168 -13.87 22.05 12.83
CA ALA A 168 -14.03 20.86 13.67
C ALA A 168 -14.03 19.56 12.84
N MET A 169 -14.72 19.56 11.70
CA MET A 169 -14.77 18.40 10.80
C MET A 169 -13.43 18.18 10.09
N ALA A 170 -12.76 19.27 9.70
CA ALA A 170 -11.39 19.21 9.17
C ALA A 170 -10.41 18.64 10.22
N LEU A 171 -10.57 19.00 11.50
CA LEU A 171 -9.76 18.45 12.59
C LEU A 171 -10.02 16.96 12.79
N VAL A 172 -11.28 16.52 12.74
CA VAL A 172 -11.63 15.08 12.80
C VAL A 172 -10.99 14.32 11.64
N ALA A 173 -11.10 14.84 10.41
CA ALA A 173 -10.45 14.27 9.23
C ALA A 173 -8.92 14.20 9.38
N PHE A 174 -8.32 15.29 9.87
CA PHE A 174 -6.88 15.38 10.09
C PHE A 174 -6.38 14.39 11.14
N ILE A 175 -7.04 14.31 12.31
CA ILE A 175 -6.68 13.38 13.37
C ILE A 175 -6.83 11.94 12.88
N GLY A 176 -7.93 11.62 12.19
CA GLY A 176 -8.15 10.30 11.59
C GLY A 176 -7.08 9.93 10.58
N GLY A 177 -6.73 10.85 9.68
CA GLY A 177 -5.72 10.64 8.63
C GLY A 177 -4.29 10.53 9.18
N VAL A 178 -3.87 11.44 10.06
CA VAL A 178 -2.53 11.42 10.68
C VAL A 178 -2.37 10.19 11.56
N SER A 179 -3.37 9.84 12.37
CA SER A 179 -3.37 8.59 13.14
C SER A 179 -3.14 7.41 12.22
N ALA A 180 -3.94 7.31 11.15
CA ALA A 180 -3.82 6.22 10.18
C ALA A 180 -2.42 6.09 9.57
N ALA A 181 -1.85 7.21 9.14
CA ALA A 181 -0.51 7.24 8.57
C ALA A 181 0.55 6.82 9.59
N THR A 182 0.53 7.40 10.80
CA THR A 182 1.54 7.13 11.83
C THR A 182 1.53 5.68 12.29
N SER A 183 0.37 5.14 12.67
CA SER A 183 0.25 3.74 13.09
C SER A 183 0.66 2.78 11.99
N MET A 184 0.22 3.04 10.75
CA MET A 184 0.54 2.16 9.63
C MET A 184 2.04 2.17 9.34
N VAL A 185 2.70 3.32 9.37
CA VAL A 185 4.17 3.39 9.21
C VAL A 185 4.86 2.61 10.32
N ILE A 186 4.52 2.86 11.59
CA ILE A 186 5.17 2.19 12.74
C ILE A 186 5.00 0.68 12.65
N VAL A 187 3.76 0.19 12.53
CA VAL A 187 3.47 -1.26 12.51
C VAL A 187 4.15 -1.94 11.31
N THR A 188 4.10 -1.34 10.12
CA THR A 188 4.74 -1.92 8.92
C THR A 188 6.25 -1.98 9.08
N THR A 189 6.86 -0.90 9.57
CA THR A 189 8.32 -0.83 9.72
C THR A 189 8.81 -1.82 10.76
N VAL A 190 8.08 -1.99 11.87
CA VAL A 190 8.42 -2.98 12.91
C VAL A 190 8.28 -4.40 12.39
N ALA A 191 7.15 -4.72 11.75
CA ALA A 191 6.92 -6.03 11.13
C ALA A 191 8.00 -6.36 10.11
N LEU A 192 8.27 -5.44 9.17
CA LEU A 192 9.27 -5.64 8.12
C LEU A 192 10.68 -5.74 8.72
N SER A 193 11.02 -4.95 9.73
CA SER A 193 12.32 -5.07 10.40
C SER A 193 12.52 -6.42 11.09
N THR A 194 11.43 -7.02 11.60
CA THR A 194 11.46 -8.33 12.24
C THR A 194 11.65 -9.43 11.20
N MET A 195 10.91 -9.39 10.09
CA MET A 195 11.09 -10.31 8.95
C MET A 195 12.49 -10.19 8.35
N VAL A 196 12.97 -8.98 8.08
CA VAL A 196 14.32 -8.75 7.56
C VAL A 196 15.38 -9.27 8.52
N SER A 197 15.21 -9.04 9.83
CA SER A 197 16.14 -9.57 10.83
C SER A 197 16.14 -11.09 10.86
N ASN A 198 14.99 -11.73 10.95
CA ASN A 198 14.87 -13.16 11.22
C ASN A 198 15.00 -14.04 9.96
N ASP A 199 14.49 -13.58 8.83
CA ASP A 199 14.38 -14.40 7.61
C ASP A 199 15.48 -14.09 6.58
N LEU A 200 16.12 -12.93 6.67
CA LEU A 200 17.18 -12.51 5.76
C LEU A 200 18.53 -12.37 6.45
N VAL A 201 18.64 -11.45 7.41
CA VAL A 201 19.93 -11.05 7.99
C VAL A 201 20.50 -12.14 8.91
N MET A 202 19.69 -12.69 9.81
CA MET A 202 20.16 -13.71 10.76
C MET A 202 20.62 -15.01 10.08
N PRO A 203 19.88 -15.59 9.11
CA PRO A 203 20.34 -16.78 8.40
C PRO A 203 21.62 -16.52 7.60
N LEU A 204 21.75 -15.34 6.98
CA LEU A 204 23.00 -14.93 6.33
C LEU A 204 24.15 -14.90 7.33
N LEU A 205 24.01 -14.18 8.45
CA LEU A 205 25.05 -14.04 9.48
C LEU A 205 25.46 -15.37 10.12
N LEU A 206 24.51 -16.28 10.36
CA LEU A 206 24.78 -17.62 10.89
C LEU A 206 25.50 -18.52 9.88
N ASN A 207 25.17 -18.38 8.59
CA ASN A 207 25.84 -19.11 7.51
C ASN A 207 27.19 -18.51 7.11
N PHE A 208 27.55 -17.31 7.61
CA PHE A 208 28.88 -16.71 7.40
C PHE A 208 29.93 -17.36 8.32
N PRO A 209 30.84 -18.22 7.78
CA PRO A 209 31.83 -18.95 8.58
C PRO A 209 32.76 -18.09 9.45
N PRO A 210 33.19 -16.85 9.07
CA PRO A 210 34.16 -16.11 9.87
C PRO A 210 33.58 -15.52 11.16
N LEU A 211 32.27 -15.38 11.28
CA LEU A 211 31.67 -14.72 12.45
C LEU A 211 31.47 -15.64 13.66
N ARG A 212 31.53 -16.99 13.49
CA ARG A 212 31.36 -18.02 14.54
C ARG A 212 30.20 -17.72 15.53
N LEU A 213 29.12 -17.11 15.04
CA LEU A 213 27.97 -16.71 15.88
C LEU A 213 27.21 -17.91 16.44
N ASN A 214 27.32 -19.07 15.80
CA ASN A 214 26.82 -20.36 16.31
C ASN A 214 27.44 -20.80 17.65
N GLN A 215 28.49 -20.12 18.14
CA GLN A 215 29.15 -20.41 19.42
C GLN A 215 28.87 -19.36 20.50
N ARG A 216 28.10 -18.30 20.21
CA ARG A 216 27.73 -17.28 21.20
C ARG A 216 26.42 -17.65 21.90
N ALA A 217 26.43 -17.61 23.24
CA ALA A 217 25.28 -17.94 24.08
C ALA A 217 24.17 -16.88 24.07
N ASP A 218 24.49 -15.62 23.75
CA ASP A 218 23.52 -14.53 23.71
C ASP A 218 23.67 -13.68 22.45
N LEU A 219 22.67 -13.79 21.57
CA LEU A 219 22.54 -13.06 20.30
C LEU A 219 21.49 -11.95 20.39
N SER A 220 20.85 -11.78 21.55
CA SER A 220 19.71 -10.87 21.75
C SER A 220 20.09 -9.42 21.47
N GLY A 221 21.26 -8.99 21.94
CA GLY A 221 21.78 -7.64 21.68
C GLY A 221 22.11 -7.38 20.20
N LEU A 222 22.60 -8.39 19.49
CA LEU A 222 22.89 -8.31 18.05
C LEU A 222 21.59 -8.22 17.24
N LEU A 223 20.60 -9.06 17.58
CA LEU A 223 19.27 -9.04 16.96
C LEU A 223 18.57 -7.68 17.15
N LEU A 224 18.64 -7.10 18.35
CA LEU A 224 18.14 -5.76 18.62
C LEU A 224 18.83 -4.69 17.75
N ALA A 225 20.16 -4.74 17.63
CA ALA A 225 20.90 -3.80 16.82
C ALA A 225 20.53 -3.91 15.32
N ILE A 226 20.46 -5.14 14.80
CA ILE A 226 20.03 -5.41 13.42
C ILE A 226 18.63 -4.87 13.18
N ARG A 227 17.69 -5.12 14.10
CA ARG A 227 16.31 -4.63 13.98
C ARG A 227 16.26 -3.10 13.95
N ARG A 228 17.02 -2.41 14.81
CA ARG A 228 17.09 -0.94 14.82
C ARG A 228 17.68 -0.37 13.52
N ILE A 229 18.74 -0.99 13.01
CA ILE A 229 19.35 -0.59 11.72
C ILE A 229 18.35 -0.82 10.59
N ALA A 230 17.66 -1.96 10.58
CA ALA A 230 16.63 -2.27 9.59
C ALA A 230 15.48 -1.24 9.64
N ILE A 231 14.99 -0.87 10.82
CA ILE A 231 13.97 0.20 10.98
C ILE A 231 14.44 1.50 10.33
N VAL A 232 15.65 1.96 10.64
CA VAL A 232 16.20 3.20 10.06
C VAL A 232 16.33 3.07 8.55
N ALA A 233 16.89 1.96 8.06
CA ALA A 233 17.07 1.73 6.63
C ALA A 233 15.73 1.72 5.89
N ILE A 234 14.71 1.04 6.40
CA ILE A 234 13.37 0.98 5.81
C ILE A 234 12.74 2.37 5.74
N VAL A 235 12.76 3.13 6.84
CA VAL A 235 12.18 4.49 6.87
C VAL A 235 12.92 5.44 5.93
N MET A 236 14.25 5.33 5.86
CA MET A 236 15.06 6.15 4.96
C MET A 236 14.85 5.78 3.49
N LEU A 237 14.68 4.49 3.17
CA LEU A 237 14.34 4.05 1.81
C LEU A 237 12.95 4.52 1.39
N ALA A 238 11.96 4.43 2.28
CA ALA A 238 10.61 4.94 2.02
C ALA A 238 10.62 6.46 1.76
N TYR A 239 11.39 7.21 2.55
CA TYR A 239 11.57 8.65 2.36
C TYR A 239 12.34 8.99 1.07
N ALA A 240 13.37 8.21 0.74
CA ALA A 240 14.10 8.38 -0.51
C ALA A 240 13.22 8.10 -1.74
N TYR A 241 12.33 7.10 -1.65
CA TYR A 241 11.36 6.80 -2.70
C TYR A 241 10.35 7.95 -2.89
N GLU A 242 9.76 8.45 -1.81
CA GLU A 242 8.85 9.61 -1.85
C GLU A 242 9.52 10.84 -2.49
N ARG A 243 10.76 11.15 -2.08
CA ARG A 243 11.57 12.22 -2.68
C ARG A 243 11.94 11.98 -4.16
N ALA A 244 12.05 10.73 -4.60
CA ALA A 244 12.47 10.39 -5.95
C ALA A 244 11.31 10.39 -6.96
N THR A 245 10.10 10.04 -6.53
CA THR A 245 8.90 9.95 -7.35
C THR A 245 8.19 11.30 -7.55
N GLY A 246 8.44 12.28 -6.67
CA GLY A 246 7.86 13.63 -6.76
C GLY A 246 6.36 13.69 -6.43
N GLU A 247 5.80 14.90 -6.34
CA GLU A 247 4.41 15.15 -5.90
C GLU A 247 3.33 14.71 -6.92
N THR A 248 3.72 14.29 -8.12
CA THR A 248 2.78 14.02 -9.23
C THR A 248 2.23 12.60 -9.28
N THR A 249 2.71 11.67 -8.45
CA THR A 249 2.23 10.28 -8.45
C THR A 249 1.15 10.09 -7.38
N SER A 250 -0.06 9.73 -7.80
CA SER A 250 -1.16 9.42 -6.86
C SER A 250 -0.81 8.24 -5.95
N LEU A 251 -1.31 8.28 -4.71
CA LEU A 251 -1.19 7.19 -3.74
C LEU A 251 -1.68 5.84 -4.30
N VAL A 252 -2.70 5.85 -5.15
CA VAL A 252 -3.25 4.64 -5.79
C VAL A 252 -2.20 3.99 -6.69
N SER A 253 -1.48 4.78 -7.50
CA SER A 253 -0.46 4.25 -8.42
C SER A 253 0.70 3.57 -7.67
N ILE A 254 1.16 4.17 -6.57
CA ILE A 254 2.17 3.57 -5.68
C ILE A 254 1.65 2.22 -5.13
N GLY A 255 0.38 2.18 -4.74
CA GLY A 255 -0.30 0.96 -4.29
C GLY A 255 -0.34 -0.13 -5.37
N LEU A 256 -0.74 0.21 -6.60
CA LEU A 256 -0.83 -0.76 -7.70
C LEU A 256 0.52 -1.34 -8.10
N ILE A 257 1.57 -0.52 -8.15
CA ILE A 257 2.95 -1.00 -8.38
C ILE A 257 3.34 -2.00 -7.30
N SER A 258 3.02 -1.71 -6.03
CA SER A 258 3.29 -2.60 -4.90
C SER A 258 2.47 -3.89 -4.96
N PHE A 259 1.19 -3.83 -5.34
CA PHE A 259 0.32 -5.00 -5.49
C PHE A 259 0.80 -5.92 -6.61
N ALA A 260 1.26 -5.35 -7.72
CA ALA A 260 1.87 -6.12 -8.81
C ALA A 260 3.15 -6.84 -8.35
N ALA A 261 3.96 -6.22 -7.47
CA ALA A 261 5.13 -6.87 -6.89
C ALA A 261 4.74 -8.08 -6.03
N VAL A 262 3.75 -7.90 -5.15
CA VAL A 262 3.25 -8.96 -4.25
C VAL A 262 2.59 -10.11 -5.01
N ALA A 263 1.89 -9.81 -6.10
CA ALA A 263 1.27 -10.82 -6.96
C ALA A 263 2.27 -11.83 -7.52
N GLN A 264 3.57 -11.48 -7.62
CA GLN A 264 4.63 -12.41 -8.04
C GLN A 264 4.81 -13.59 -7.09
N PHE A 265 4.39 -13.48 -5.83
CA PHE A 265 4.44 -14.60 -4.88
C PHE A 265 3.36 -15.65 -5.16
N ALA A 266 2.26 -15.27 -5.81
CA ALA A 266 1.10 -16.13 -5.99
C ALA A 266 1.42 -17.44 -6.75
N PRO A 267 2.13 -17.43 -7.89
CA PRO A 267 2.45 -18.68 -8.61
C PRO A 267 3.29 -19.65 -7.77
N ALA A 268 4.25 -19.15 -6.99
CA ALA A 268 5.11 -19.98 -6.15
C ALA A 268 4.34 -20.60 -4.98
N ILE A 269 3.48 -19.82 -4.32
CA ILE A 269 2.68 -20.30 -3.17
C ILE A 269 1.58 -21.26 -3.64
N LEU A 270 0.79 -20.86 -4.64
CA LEU A 270 -0.28 -21.70 -5.17
C LEU A 270 0.28 -22.98 -5.81
N GLY A 271 1.39 -22.86 -6.56
CA GLY A 271 2.12 -24.01 -7.09
C GLY A 271 2.60 -24.94 -5.98
N GLY A 272 3.16 -24.40 -4.89
CA GLY A 272 3.60 -25.21 -3.75
C GLY A 272 2.48 -25.96 -3.03
N ILE A 273 1.26 -25.43 -3.01
CA ILE A 273 0.10 -26.06 -2.35
C ILE A 273 -0.56 -27.11 -3.25
N TYR A 274 -0.78 -26.77 -4.53
CA TYR A 274 -1.62 -27.59 -5.43
C TYR A 274 -0.81 -28.44 -6.42
N TRP A 275 0.43 -28.09 -6.74
CA TRP A 275 1.23 -28.75 -7.76
C TRP A 275 2.33 -29.63 -7.12
N ARG A 276 2.11 -30.94 -7.16
CA ARG A 276 3.01 -31.94 -6.53
C ARG A 276 4.44 -31.97 -7.11
N ASP A 277 4.59 -31.67 -8.39
CA ASP A 277 5.89 -31.70 -9.09
C ASP A 277 6.62 -30.34 -9.07
N ALA A 278 6.12 -29.36 -8.31
CA ALA A 278 6.75 -28.05 -8.21
C ALA A 278 8.16 -28.17 -7.61
N THR A 279 9.15 -27.60 -8.30
CA THR A 279 10.55 -27.63 -7.85
C THR A 279 10.96 -26.30 -7.21
N ARG A 280 11.81 -26.36 -6.18
CA ARG A 280 12.39 -25.17 -5.53
C ARG A 280 13.10 -24.27 -6.54
N THR A 281 13.83 -24.86 -7.49
CA THR A 281 14.58 -24.14 -8.52
C THR A 281 13.64 -23.42 -9.48
N GLY A 282 12.57 -24.07 -9.93
CA GLY A 282 11.56 -23.45 -10.79
C GLY A 282 10.87 -22.26 -10.12
N ALA A 283 10.48 -22.42 -8.84
CA ALA A 283 9.91 -21.33 -8.05
C ALA A 283 10.89 -20.16 -7.90
N ALA A 284 12.16 -20.43 -7.58
CA ALA A 284 13.17 -19.39 -7.42
C ALA A 284 13.43 -18.62 -8.73
N VAL A 285 13.60 -19.32 -9.85
CA VAL A 285 13.83 -18.69 -11.16
C VAL A 285 12.61 -17.87 -11.59
N GLY A 286 11.39 -18.41 -11.41
CA GLY A 286 10.15 -17.69 -11.72
C GLY A 286 9.99 -16.40 -10.90
N LEU A 287 10.27 -16.46 -9.59
CA LEU A 287 10.23 -15.29 -8.71
C LEU A 287 11.27 -14.24 -9.12
N VAL A 288 12.51 -14.65 -9.38
CA VAL A 288 13.57 -13.72 -9.79
C VAL A 288 13.25 -13.09 -11.13
N ALA A 289 12.82 -13.87 -12.12
CA ALA A 289 12.44 -13.37 -13.43
C ALA A 289 11.24 -12.41 -13.36
N GLY A 290 10.20 -12.76 -12.59
CA GLY A 290 9.02 -11.91 -12.38
C GLY A 290 9.37 -10.60 -11.65
N PHE A 291 10.25 -10.66 -10.65
CA PHE A 291 10.70 -9.47 -9.92
C PHE A 291 11.57 -8.56 -10.80
N VAL A 292 12.47 -9.12 -11.62
CA VAL A 292 13.26 -8.35 -12.60
C VAL A 292 12.35 -7.69 -13.62
N LEU A 293 11.35 -8.42 -14.14
CA LEU A 293 10.37 -7.89 -15.08
C LEU A 293 9.60 -6.73 -14.45
N TRP A 294 9.04 -6.92 -13.25
CA TRP A 294 8.34 -5.87 -12.51
C TRP A 294 9.23 -4.65 -12.23
N ALA A 295 10.48 -4.88 -11.84
CA ALA A 295 11.41 -3.81 -11.55
C ALA A 295 11.67 -2.96 -12.81
N TYR A 296 11.77 -3.62 -13.96
CA TYR A 296 11.99 -2.96 -15.24
C TYR A 296 10.75 -2.24 -15.78
N THR A 297 9.57 -2.87 -15.72
CA THR A 297 8.35 -2.37 -16.38
C THR A 297 7.53 -1.43 -15.51
N LEU A 298 7.61 -1.52 -14.18
CA LEU A 298 6.77 -0.75 -13.26
C LEU A 298 7.58 0.08 -12.25
N ALA A 299 8.52 -0.54 -11.53
CA ALA A 299 9.23 0.17 -10.46
C ALA A 299 10.15 1.26 -11.03
N LEU A 300 10.96 0.94 -12.04
CA LEU A 300 11.90 1.87 -12.63
C LEU A 300 11.21 3.06 -13.33
N PRO A 301 10.14 2.86 -14.14
CA PRO A 301 9.40 3.98 -14.72
C PRO A 301 8.76 4.90 -13.70
N SER A 302 8.37 4.38 -12.52
CA SER A 302 7.81 5.20 -11.42
C SER A 302 8.81 6.19 -10.81
N LEU A 303 10.11 6.06 -11.13
CA LEU A 303 11.17 6.96 -10.71
C LEU A 303 11.57 7.96 -11.81
N THR A 304 10.83 8.01 -12.91
CA THR A 304 11.08 9.00 -13.95
C THR A 304 10.77 10.40 -13.44
N SER A 305 11.74 11.29 -13.61
CA SER A 305 11.56 12.73 -13.43
C SER A 305 12.19 13.43 -14.64
N PRO A 306 11.63 14.57 -15.10
CA PRO A 306 12.18 15.29 -16.25
C PRO A 306 13.68 15.56 -16.10
N GLY A 307 14.48 15.21 -17.11
CA GLY A 307 15.93 15.45 -17.14
C GLY A 307 16.81 14.34 -16.54
N ARG A 308 16.26 13.18 -16.15
CA ARG A 308 17.04 12.01 -15.70
C ARG A 308 17.26 10.99 -16.81
N ILE A 309 18.35 10.21 -16.73
CA ILE A 309 18.68 9.11 -17.65
C ILE A 309 17.50 8.12 -17.78
N ILE A 310 16.74 7.93 -16.70
CA ILE A 310 15.56 7.05 -16.64
C ILE A 310 14.49 7.48 -17.65
N GLU A 311 14.32 8.78 -17.92
CA GLU A 311 13.38 9.28 -18.93
C GLU A 311 13.75 8.81 -20.34
N SER A 312 15.05 8.87 -20.68
CA SER A 312 15.55 8.38 -21.98
C SER A 312 15.31 6.88 -22.15
N LEU A 313 15.47 6.10 -21.07
CA LEU A 313 15.22 4.66 -21.03
C LEU A 313 13.74 4.33 -21.22
N VAL A 314 12.84 5.06 -20.57
CA VAL A 314 11.40 4.85 -20.71
C VAL A 314 10.93 5.21 -22.12
N ASN A 315 11.43 6.32 -22.67
CA ASN A 315 11.00 6.82 -23.97
C ASN A 315 11.65 6.09 -25.17
N HIS A 316 12.88 5.60 -25.05
CA HIS A 316 13.61 4.97 -26.16
C HIS A 316 13.88 3.47 -25.97
N GLY A 317 13.59 2.94 -24.78
CA GLY A 317 13.93 1.57 -24.39
C GLY A 317 15.41 1.42 -24.03
N ALA A 318 15.77 0.31 -23.39
CA ALA A 318 17.17 -0.02 -23.11
C ALA A 318 17.99 -0.02 -24.40
N PHE A 319 19.13 0.67 -24.38
CA PHE A 319 20.06 0.82 -25.51
C PHE A 319 19.44 1.43 -26.78
N GLY A 320 18.31 2.14 -26.68
CA GLY A 320 17.61 2.74 -27.83
C GLY A 320 16.77 1.75 -28.64
N LEU A 321 16.56 0.53 -28.14
CA LEU A 321 15.69 -0.47 -28.77
C LEU A 321 14.23 -0.25 -28.35
N ALA A 322 13.38 0.13 -29.30
CA ALA A 322 11.96 0.37 -29.05
C ALA A 322 11.20 -0.83 -28.47
N GLN A 323 11.66 -2.06 -28.74
CA GLN A 323 11.11 -3.31 -28.18
C GLN A 323 11.41 -3.51 -26.69
N LEU A 324 12.39 -2.77 -26.14
CA LEU A 324 12.74 -2.81 -24.73
C LEU A 324 12.11 -1.65 -23.96
N ARG A 325 11.07 -0.99 -24.48
CA ARG A 325 10.38 0.07 -23.73
C ARG A 325 9.64 -0.54 -22.52
N PRO A 326 9.82 -0.01 -21.30
CA PRO A 326 9.14 -0.52 -20.11
C PRO A 326 7.61 -0.66 -20.24
N TYR A 327 6.95 0.34 -20.83
CA TYR A 327 5.49 0.32 -21.06
C TYR A 327 5.06 -0.37 -22.36
N ALA A 328 6.01 -0.80 -23.20
CA ALA A 328 5.73 -1.45 -24.48
C ALA A 328 6.68 -2.62 -24.74
N LEU A 329 6.92 -3.43 -23.70
CA LEU A 329 7.94 -4.48 -23.72
C LEU A 329 7.56 -5.53 -24.76
N LEU A 330 8.50 -5.88 -25.63
CA LEU A 330 8.33 -6.78 -26.78
C LEU A 330 7.22 -6.35 -27.76
N GLY A 331 6.85 -5.06 -27.76
CA GLY A 331 5.79 -4.53 -28.63
C GLY A 331 4.38 -4.80 -28.12
N VAL A 332 4.22 -5.33 -26.90
CA VAL A 332 2.91 -5.44 -26.25
C VAL A 332 2.55 -4.06 -25.70
N THR A 333 1.57 -3.42 -26.33
CA THR A 333 0.99 -2.14 -25.87
C THR A 333 -0.34 -2.40 -25.16
N GLY A 334 -0.52 -1.83 -23.97
CA GLY A 334 -1.75 -1.95 -23.19
C GLY A 334 -1.83 -0.90 -22.10
#